data_AF-A0A5Q0M7U7-F1
#
_entry.id   AF-A0A5Q0M7U7-F1
#
_cell.length_a   1.000
_cell.length_b   1.000
_cell.length_c   1.000
_cell.angle_alpha   90.00
_cell.angle_beta   90.00
_cell.angle_gamma   90.00
#
_symmetry.space_group_name_H-M   'P 1'
#
loop_
_entity.id
_entity.type
_entity.pdbx_description
1 polymer ?
#
loop_
_entity_poly.entity_id
_entity_poly.type
_entity_poly.pdbx_seq_one_letter_code
_entity_poly.pdbx_strand_id
1 'polypeptide(L)'
;MNDGHELLRNMQQFSGAEQLFRHGLVRDFNYTEGVRFFAQNAGGGAYWLLDILATEPAIRSLVLDEREGCGFASVRLKVTGSKAHLIVDDGNGNTKFRRFVDPTDCPERPKTKLDPEGVWLFFIESSQLGDGKLCMTMMWPSER
;
A
#
# COMPACT_ATOMS: atom_id res chain seq x y z
N MET A 1 -2.02 -16.69 2.92
CA MET A 1 -3.13 -16.58 3.91
C MET A 1 -4.38 -16.18 3.17
N ASN A 2 -5.35 -17.09 3.13
CA ASN A 2 -6.63 -16.85 2.47
C ASN A 2 -7.71 -16.35 3.45
N ASP A 3 -7.43 -16.37 4.76
CA ASP A 3 -8.30 -15.80 5.79
C ASP A 3 -7.85 -14.38 6.15
N GLY A 4 -8.73 -13.41 5.93
CA GLY A 4 -8.51 -12.02 6.29
C GLY A 4 -8.38 -11.77 7.80
N HIS A 5 -9.02 -12.58 8.65
CA HIS A 5 -8.90 -12.46 10.10
C HIS A 5 -7.52 -12.85 10.60
N GLU A 6 -6.99 -13.96 10.08
CA GLU A 6 -5.61 -14.37 10.34
C GLU A 6 -4.61 -13.33 9.84
N LEU A 7 -4.75 -12.89 8.58
CA LEU A 7 -3.87 -11.87 8.01
C LEU A 7 -3.91 -10.58 8.86
N LEU A 8 -5.10 -10.08 9.21
CA LEU A 8 -5.23 -8.85 10.01
C LEU A 8 -4.58 -8.98 11.39
N ARG A 9 -4.74 -10.12 12.09
CA ARG A 9 -4.07 -10.36 13.37
C ARG A 9 -2.55 -10.31 13.24
N ASN A 10 -2.00 -10.97 12.22
CA ASN A 10 -0.56 -10.96 11.99
C ASN A 10 -0.06 -9.57 11.59
N MET A 11 -0.86 -8.77 10.88
CA MET A 11 -0.50 -7.39 10.55
C MET A 11 -0.39 -6.48 11.80
N GLN A 12 -1.10 -6.79 12.90
CA GLN A 12 -1.08 -5.98 14.12
C GLN A 12 0.25 -6.00 14.88
N GLN A 13 1.15 -6.95 14.56
CA GLN A 13 2.46 -7.02 15.21
C GLN A 13 3.47 -6.01 14.66
N PHE A 14 3.20 -5.43 13.48
CA PHE A 14 4.10 -4.46 12.85
C PHE A 14 3.80 -3.05 13.35
N SER A 15 4.76 -2.46 14.05
CA SER A 15 4.71 -1.08 14.51
C SER A 15 6.11 -0.48 14.50
N GLY A 16 6.27 0.68 13.87
CA GLY A 16 7.58 1.20 13.50
C GLY A 16 8.31 0.29 12.51
N ALA A 17 8.99 0.89 11.54
CA ALA A 17 9.80 0.13 10.59
C ALA A 17 11.29 0.21 10.99
N GLU A 18 11.92 -0.94 11.22
CA GLU A 18 13.38 -0.99 11.45
C GLU A 18 14.13 -1.24 10.14
N GLN A 19 13.49 -1.94 9.20
CA GLN A 19 14.06 -2.25 7.90
C GLN A 19 13.16 -1.78 6.74
N LEU A 20 13.81 -1.19 5.73
CA LEU A 20 13.19 -0.93 4.43
C LEU A 20 13.64 -1.97 3.40
N PHE A 21 12.68 -2.48 2.65
CA PHE A 21 12.89 -3.33 1.48
C PHE A 21 12.71 -2.51 0.23
N ARG A 22 13.42 -2.89 -0.83
CA ARG A 22 13.36 -2.20 -2.12
C ARG A 22 12.63 -3.04 -3.15
N HIS A 23 11.79 -2.40 -3.93
CA HIS A 23 11.15 -3.02 -5.09
C HIS A 23 12.22 -3.45 -6.12
N GLY A 24 12.10 -4.65 -6.68
CA GLY A 24 13.14 -5.25 -7.53
C GLY A 24 13.42 -4.46 -8.82
N LEU A 25 12.37 -3.95 -9.46
CA LEU A 25 12.47 -3.16 -10.70
C LEU A 25 12.52 -1.64 -10.46
N VAL A 26 11.59 -1.12 -9.65
CA VAL A 26 11.45 0.32 -9.37
C VAL A 26 12.27 0.69 -8.14
N ARG A 27 13.55 1.00 -8.33
CA ARG A 27 14.51 1.16 -7.21
C ARG A 27 14.24 2.35 -6.28
N ASP A 28 13.42 3.31 -6.70
CA ASP A 28 12.96 4.43 -5.88
C ASP A 28 11.64 4.14 -5.16
N PHE A 29 11.18 2.89 -5.14
CA PHE A 29 10.06 2.44 -4.34
C PHE A 29 10.54 1.46 -3.26
N ASN A 30 10.37 1.85 -2.01
CA ASN A 30 10.66 1.06 -0.83
C ASN A 30 9.38 0.69 -0.09
N TYR A 31 9.46 -0.30 0.79
CA TYR A 31 8.34 -0.70 1.64
C TYR A 31 8.82 -1.33 2.94
N THR A 32 8.00 -1.26 3.96
CA THR A 32 8.29 -1.71 5.32
C THR A 32 8.07 -3.22 5.51
N GLU A 33 8.40 -3.71 6.71
CA GLU A 33 8.22 -5.10 7.11
C GLU A 33 6.75 -5.53 7.05
N GLY A 34 5.82 -4.71 7.54
CA GLY A 34 4.40 -5.00 7.47
C GLY A 34 3.88 -5.10 6.03
N VAL A 35 4.32 -4.20 5.15
CA VAL A 35 3.95 -4.24 3.72
C VAL A 35 4.56 -5.46 3.03
N ARG A 36 5.82 -5.80 3.35
CA ARG A 36 6.46 -7.02 2.84
C ARG A 36 5.68 -8.25 3.27
N PHE A 37 5.32 -8.33 4.54
CA PHE A 37 4.55 -9.44 5.08
C PHE A 37 3.20 -9.56 4.38
N PHE A 38 2.49 -8.44 4.18
CA PHE A 38 1.23 -8.43 3.43
C PHE A 38 1.44 -8.94 1.99
N ALA A 39 2.41 -8.42 1.26
CA ALA A 39 2.68 -8.82 -0.12
C ALA A 39 3.05 -10.31 -0.24
N GLN A 40 3.74 -10.87 0.74
CA GLN A 40 4.10 -12.29 0.76
C GLN A 40 2.93 -13.21 1.15
N ASN A 41 2.06 -12.75 2.05
CA ASN A 41 1.11 -13.62 2.73
C ASN A 41 -0.35 -13.38 2.35
N ALA A 42 -0.73 -12.28 1.71
CA ALA A 42 -2.10 -12.08 1.23
C ALA A 42 -2.38 -13.02 0.04
N GLY A 43 -3.29 -13.98 0.20
CA GLY A 43 -3.54 -15.01 -0.81
C GLY A 43 -2.33 -15.92 -1.01
N GLY A 44 -1.98 -16.16 -2.27
CA GLY A 44 -0.70 -16.72 -2.75
C GLY A 44 0.38 -15.65 -3.01
N GLY A 45 0.11 -14.38 -2.70
CA GLY A 45 1.04 -13.27 -2.81
C GLY A 45 0.41 -12.06 -3.51
N ALA A 46 0.40 -10.90 -2.84
CA ALA A 46 -0.14 -9.65 -3.36
C ALA A 46 0.93 -8.67 -3.89
N TYR A 47 2.03 -9.20 -4.45
CA TYR A 47 3.09 -8.36 -5.06
C TYR A 47 2.60 -7.48 -6.21
N TRP A 48 1.52 -7.88 -6.88
CA TRP A 48 0.83 -7.08 -7.89
C TRP A 48 0.42 -5.70 -7.35
N LEU A 49 0.11 -5.58 -6.06
CA LEU A 49 -0.22 -4.30 -5.44
C LEU A 49 1.01 -3.37 -5.45
N LEU A 50 2.18 -3.89 -5.10
CA LEU A 50 3.43 -3.13 -5.11
C LEU A 50 3.78 -2.69 -6.53
N ASP A 51 3.64 -3.59 -7.51
CA ASP A 51 3.91 -3.28 -8.92
C ASP A 51 3.03 -2.12 -9.41
N ILE A 52 1.72 -2.14 -9.12
CA ILE A 52 0.80 -1.06 -9.50
C ILE A 52 1.22 0.26 -8.83
N LEU A 53 1.40 0.24 -7.51
CA LEU A 53 1.71 1.46 -6.74
C LEU A 53 3.07 2.06 -7.10
N ALA A 54 4.03 1.23 -7.47
CA ALA A 54 5.38 1.66 -7.84
C ALA A 54 5.46 2.24 -9.26
N THR A 55 4.61 1.79 -10.19
CA THR A 55 4.71 2.11 -11.62
C THR A 55 3.70 3.12 -12.12
N GLU A 56 2.54 3.26 -11.45
CA GLU A 56 1.46 4.13 -11.92
C GLU A 56 1.85 5.62 -11.91
N PRO A 57 1.87 6.32 -13.05
CA PRO A 57 2.30 7.71 -13.13
C PRO A 57 1.52 8.66 -12.22
N ALA A 58 0.20 8.49 -12.10
CA ALA A 58 -0.62 9.35 -11.25
C ALA A 58 -0.22 9.27 -9.77
N ILE A 59 0.17 8.09 -9.29
CA ILE A 59 0.62 7.88 -7.91
C ILE A 59 2.03 8.44 -7.74
N ARG A 60 2.91 8.20 -8.71
CA ARG A 60 4.29 8.70 -8.67
C ARG A 60 4.33 10.23 -8.67
N SER A 61 3.54 10.90 -9.51
CA SER A 61 3.43 12.37 -9.51
C SER A 61 2.84 12.90 -8.20
N LEU A 62 1.85 12.21 -7.62
CA LEU A 62 1.28 12.62 -6.33
C LEU A 62 2.34 12.65 -5.21
N VAL A 63 3.27 11.68 -5.20
CA VAL A 63 4.25 11.52 -4.12
C VAL A 63 5.59 12.17 -4.42
N LEU A 64 6.10 12.12 -5.65
CA LEU A 64 7.48 12.50 -5.99
C LEU A 64 7.61 13.83 -6.75
N ASP A 65 6.52 14.42 -7.24
CA ASP A 65 6.61 15.71 -7.92
C ASP A 65 6.82 16.84 -6.89
N GLU A 66 7.99 17.47 -6.92
CA GLU A 66 8.34 18.54 -5.98
C GLU A 66 7.54 19.84 -6.18
N ARG A 67 6.87 20.01 -7.33
CA ARG A 67 6.12 21.23 -7.65
C ARG A 67 4.65 21.09 -7.31
N GLU A 68 4.06 19.96 -7.68
CA GLU A 68 2.60 19.75 -7.64
C GLU A 68 2.19 18.55 -6.77
N GLY A 69 3.14 17.73 -6.33
CA GLY A 69 2.89 16.60 -5.44
C GLY A 69 2.70 17.05 -3.99
N CYS A 70 2.03 16.21 -3.19
CA CYS A 70 1.86 16.46 -1.76
C CYS A 70 2.80 15.60 -0.88
N GLY A 71 3.67 14.79 -1.49
CA GLY A 71 4.60 13.93 -0.76
C GLY A 71 3.96 12.74 -0.05
N PHE A 72 2.65 12.52 -0.25
CA PHE A 72 1.86 11.56 0.50
C PHE A 72 0.77 10.91 -0.37
N ALA A 73 0.46 9.63 -0.11
CA ALA A 73 -0.72 8.98 -0.65
C ALA A 73 -1.36 8.03 0.38
N SER A 74 -2.68 8.03 0.42
CA SER A 74 -3.51 7.03 1.11
C SER A 74 -3.97 5.98 0.11
N VAL A 75 -3.64 4.72 0.37
CA VAL A 75 -3.96 3.59 -0.49
C VAL A 75 -5.02 2.73 0.17
N ARG A 76 -6.18 2.64 -0.46
CA ARG A 76 -7.35 1.88 0.01
C ARG A 76 -7.64 0.73 -0.93
N LEU A 77 -7.46 -0.50 -0.46
CA LEU A 77 -7.75 -1.72 -1.20
C LEU A 77 -8.97 -2.41 -0.58
N LYS A 78 -10.11 -2.33 -1.27
CA LYS A 78 -11.32 -3.07 -0.90
C LYS A 78 -11.42 -4.33 -1.73
N VAL A 79 -11.38 -5.49 -1.08
CA VAL A 79 -11.65 -6.78 -1.73
C VAL A 79 -13.08 -7.22 -1.44
N THR A 80 -13.74 -7.81 -2.43
CA THR A 80 -15.05 -8.46 -2.30
C THR A 80 -15.10 -9.68 -3.21
N GLY A 81 -15.17 -10.88 -2.63
CA GLY A 81 -14.94 -12.14 -3.33
C GLY A 81 -13.54 -12.19 -3.95
N SER A 82 -13.46 -12.48 -5.25
CA SER A 82 -12.21 -12.53 -6.02
C SER A 82 -11.86 -11.21 -6.72
N LYS A 83 -12.41 -10.09 -6.27
CA LYS A 83 -12.32 -8.79 -6.95
C LYS A 83 -11.79 -7.72 -6.00
N ALA A 84 -10.90 -6.88 -6.51
CA ALA A 84 -10.29 -5.80 -5.76
C ALA A 84 -10.60 -4.43 -6.38
N HIS A 85 -10.99 -3.49 -5.55
CA HIS A 85 -11.12 -2.06 -5.86
C HIS A 85 -10.00 -1.32 -5.14
N LEU A 86 -9.02 -0.86 -5.89
CA LEU A 86 -7.90 -0.07 -5.41
C LEU A 86 -8.20 1.42 -5.66
N ILE A 87 -8.11 2.23 -4.62
CA ILE A 87 -8.25 3.68 -4.67
C ILE A 87 -7.02 4.30 -4.02
N VAL A 88 -6.46 5.33 -4.66
CA VAL A 88 -5.37 6.13 -4.09
C VAL A 88 -5.77 7.60 -4.09
N ASP A 89 -5.66 8.24 -2.93
CA ASP A 89 -5.96 9.64 -2.72
C ASP A 89 -4.83 10.35 -1.97
N ASP A 90 -4.91 11.68 -1.91
CA ASP A 90 -3.90 12.57 -1.31
C ASP A 90 -3.98 12.67 0.23
N GLY A 91 -4.77 11.82 0.89
CA GLY A 91 -5.05 11.89 2.33
C GLY A 91 -6.18 12.83 2.71
N ASN A 92 -6.66 13.67 1.78
CA ASN A 92 -7.78 14.59 1.97
C ASN A 92 -9.03 14.14 1.19
N GLY A 93 -9.06 12.88 0.74
CA GLY A 93 -10.17 12.31 -0.01
C GLY A 93 -10.20 12.67 -1.50
N ASN A 94 -9.20 13.42 -2.00
CA ASN A 94 -9.10 13.73 -3.43
C ASN A 94 -8.48 12.55 -4.18
N THR A 95 -9.34 11.72 -4.77
CA THR A 95 -8.89 10.52 -5.49
C THR A 95 -8.06 10.89 -6.72
N LYS A 96 -6.83 10.35 -6.80
CA LYS A 96 -5.93 10.50 -7.96
C LYS A 96 -5.89 9.27 -8.84
N PHE A 97 -6.13 8.10 -8.27
CA PHE A 97 -6.09 6.85 -9.02
C PHE A 97 -7.15 5.86 -8.55
N ARG A 98 -7.69 5.10 -9.50
CA ARG A 98 -8.62 3.99 -9.25
C ARG A 98 -8.27 2.84 -10.18
N ARG A 99 -8.28 1.63 -9.65
CA ARG A 99 -8.09 0.40 -10.45
C ARG A 99 -9.02 -0.69 -9.95
N PHE A 100 -9.63 -1.38 -10.90
CA PHE A 100 -10.32 -2.63 -10.65
C PHE A 100 -9.41 -3.79 -11.02
N VAL A 101 -9.28 -4.78 -10.14
CA VAL A 101 -8.47 -5.97 -10.32
C VAL A 101 -9.38 -7.19 -10.20
N ASP A 102 -9.44 -7.98 -11.27
CA ASP A 102 -10.27 -9.18 -11.37
C ASP A 102 -9.59 -10.17 -12.34
N PRO A 103 -9.21 -11.38 -11.91
CA PRO A 103 -9.36 -11.92 -10.55
C PRO A 103 -8.22 -11.49 -9.59
N THR A 104 -8.45 -11.68 -8.28
CA THR A 104 -7.43 -11.68 -7.22
C THR A 104 -7.76 -12.73 -6.16
N ASP A 105 -6.74 -13.25 -5.49
CA ASP A 105 -6.81 -14.16 -4.35
C ASP A 105 -6.45 -13.47 -3.01
N CYS A 106 -6.18 -12.16 -3.03
CA CYS A 106 -6.01 -11.37 -1.82
C CYS A 106 -7.28 -11.49 -0.95
N PRO A 107 -7.19 -11.78 0.35
CA PRO A 107 -8.38 -11.94 1.17
C PRO A 107 -9.08 -10.61 1.45
N GLU A 108 -10.40 -10.68 1.70
CA GLU A 108 -11.15 -9.55 2.24
C GLU A 108 -10.63 -9.16 3.63
N ARG A 109 -10.52 -7.86 3.90
CA ARG A 109 -10.28 -7.41 5.27
C ARG A 109 -11.55 -7.61 6.10
N PRO A 110 -11.46 -8.21 7.29
CA PRO A 110 -12.59 -8.30 8.19
C PRO A 110 -13.14 -6.92 8.54
N LYS A 111 -14.47 -6.82 8.56
CA LYS A 111 -15.16 -5.63 9.06
C LYS A 111 -15.00 -5.54 10.57
N THR A 112 -14.74 -4.35 11.07
CA THR A 112 -14.65 -4.06 12.50
C THR A 112 -15.54 -2.86 12.84
N LYS A 113 -15.71 -2.54 14.13
CA LYS A 113 -16.44 -1.32 14.53
C LYS A 113 -15.78 -0.03 14.01
N LEU A 114 -14.45 -0.03 13.86
CA LEU A 114 -13.67 1.10 13.39
C LEU A 114 -13.51 1.13 11.85
N ASP A 115 -13.66 -0.02 11.22
CA ASP A 115 -13.62 -0.19 9.76
C ASP A 115 -14.81 -1.04 9.30
N PRO A 116 -16.01 -0.43 9.18
CA PRO A 116 -17.22 -1.15 8.78
C PRO A 116 -17.18 -1.58 7.30
N GLU A 117 -16.32 -0.94 6.50
CA GLU A 117 -16.17 -1.26 5.09
C GLU A 117 -15.22 -2.43 4.88
N GLY A 118 -14.25 -2.66 5.77
CA GLY A 118 -13.28 -3.75 5.66
C GLY A 118 -12.32 -3.49 4.50
N VAL A 119 -11.48 -2.46 4.67
CA VAL A 119 -10.57 -1.93 3.64
C VAL A 119 -9.13 -2.10 4.09
N TRP A 120 -8.27 -2.76 3.32
CA TRP A 120 -6.83 -2.73 3.58
C TRP A 120 -6.30 -1.33 3.30
N LEU A 121 -5.71 -0.70 4.31
CA LEU A 121 -5.19 0.67 4.24
C LEU A 121 -3.67 0.62 4.32
N PHE A 122 -3.01 1.39 3.45
CA PHE A 122 -1.58 1.63 3.48
C PHE A 122 -1.31 3.10 3.21
N PHE A 123 -0.12 3.56 3.58
CA PHE A 123 0.36 4.89 3.23
C PHE A 123 1.58 4.80 2.34
N ILE A 124 1.78 5.82 1.51
CA ILE A 124 3.02 6.03 0.77
C ILE A 124 3.50 7.43 1.08
N GLU A 125 4.79 7.57 1.42
CA GLU A 125 5.40 8.87 1.66
C GLU A 125 6.67 9.05 0.84
N SER A 126 6.95 10.31 0.49
CA SER A 126 8.24 10.68 -0.08
C SER A 126 9.28 10.82 1.01
N SER A 127 10.47 10.26 0.81
CA SER A 127 11.65 10.53 1.62
C SER A 127 12.86 10.83 0.74
N GLN A 128 13.77 11.67 1.25
CA GLN A 128 15.01 12.00 0.55
C GLN A 128 16.07 10.95 0.83
N LEU A 129 16.70 10.44 -0.23
CA LEU A 129 17.93 9.66 -0.14
C LEU A 129 19.13 10.60 0.05
N GLY A 130 20.27 10.06 0.50
CA GLY A 130 21.47 10.85 0.79
C GLY A 130 22.07 11.62 -0.39
N ASP A 131 21.64 11.33 -1.62
CA ASP A 131 22.01 12.04 -2.85
C ASP A 131 20.99 13.13 -3.26
N GLY A 132 19.98 13.41 -2.43
CA GLY A 132 18.90 14.35 -2.70
C GLY A 132 17.77 13.79 -3.57
N LYS A 133 17.86 12.54 -4.01
CA LYS A 133 16.81 11.90 -4.80
C LYS A 133 15.62 11.52 -3.92
N LEU A 134 14.41 11.89 -4.33
CA LEU A 134 13.19 11.43 -3.67
C LEU A 134 12.92 9.95 -3.98
N CYS A 135 12.44 9.23 -2.97
CA CYS A 135 11.92 7.88 -3.10
C CYS A 135 10.56 7.75 -2.40
N MET A 136 9.76 6.81 -2.86
CA MET A 136 8.49 6.44 -2.26
C MET A 136 8.72 5.35 -1.23
N THR A 137 8.08 5.44 -0.07
CA THR A 137 8.08 4.37 0.94
C THR A 137 6.64 4.01 1.28
N MET A 138 6.23 2.79 0.95
CA MET A 138 4.93 2.25 1.32
C MET A 138 4.98 1.62 2.72
N MET A 139 3.99 1.92 3.55
CA MET A 139 3.98 1.56 4.98
C MET A 139 2.62 1.04 5.42
N TRP A 140 2.63 0.10 6.38
CA TRP A 140 1.44 -0.20 7.17
C TRP A 140 1.09 1.00 8.06
N PRO A 141 -0.19 1.30 8.35
CA PRO A 141 -0.56 2.49 9.11
C PRO A 141 0.08 2.63 10.49
N SER A 142 0.45 1.53 11.14
CA SER A 142 1.14 1.55 12.44
C SER A 142 2.68 1.65 12.33
N GLU A 143 3.24 1.63 11.12
CA GLU A 143 4.67 1.78 10.83
C GLU A 143 5.05 3.19 10.34
N ARG A 144 4.05 4.04 10.06
CA ARG A 144 4.21 5.47 9.73
C ARG A 144 4.28 6.29 11.01
#